data_AF-A0A934J3L3-F1
#
_entry.id   AF-A0A934J3L3-F1
#
_cell.length_a   1.000
_cell.length_b   1.000
_cell.length_c   1.000
_cell.angle_alpha   90.00
_cell.angle_beta   90.00
_cell.angle_gamma   90.00
#
_symmetry.space_group_name_H-M   'P 1'
#
loop_
_entity.id
_entity.type
_entity.pdbx_description
1 polymer ?
#
loop_
_entity_poly.entity_id
_entity_poly.type
_entity_poly.pdbx_seq_one_letter_code
_entity_poly.pdbx_strand_id
1 'polypeptide(L)'
;MTLHLGIDQGGSKTVAVLFGSDGKLLSQGNSYGSCFYYDGVEHALEAIRQASQQAQAQAGVTWEDIRTVAGGIAGVNWPEEEVLISNELQHLWGEARIKVVNDCLIALGAGTNKPNAAVLCAGTGLNVALRGSGGIEVVYGSYIDRLDQGGRGLGERIHQALFDAEIGRIPQTRLTGKVLEFYELKSVVQVLYDLPRDRLKRSPKDMTYLLFELANEGDPAAYEIVSSFARNISSYITAGIAKYGLQETDFDVVLTGGLFKTRHPLLRETVVSEIHRIAPRAQIVDAWYEPVVGAVKLGLGGLYAGSIPEEVLLQCEQGADQYGLARV
;
A
#
# COMPACT_ATOMS: atom_id res chain seq x y z
N MET A 1 16.80 25.44 -11.39
CA MET A 1 16.97 24.38 -10.38
C MET A 1 16.46 23.10 -11.01
N THR A 2 17.20 22.00 -10.96
CA THR A 2 16.73 20.73 -11.57
C THR A 2 15.73 20.08 -10.61
N LEU A 3 14.49 19.87 -11.07
CA LEU A 3 13.43 19.33 -10.22
C LEU A 3 12.99 17.94 -10.68
N HIS A 4 12.48 17.17 -9.73
CA HIS A 4 12.02 15.81 -9.92
C HIS A 4 10.71 15.61 -9.16
N LEU A 5 9.88 14.68 -9.63
CA LEU A 5 8.57 14.38 -9.07
C LEU A 5 8.48 12.91 -8.67
N GLY A 6 8.12 12.66 -7.41
CA GLY A 6 7.85 11.33 -6.87
C GLY A 6 6.35 11.14 -6.70
N ILE A 7 5.79 10.03 -7.18
CA ILE A 7 4.35 9.74 -7.12
C ILE A 7 4.10 8.40 -6.42
N ASP A 8 3.16 8.39 -5.49
CA ASP A 8 2.56 7.18 -4.89
C ASP A 8 1.06 7.20 -5.17
N GLN A 9 0.61 6.40 -6.13
CA GLN A 9 -0.81 6.17 -6.38
C GLN A 9 -1.20 4.80 -5.82
N GLY A 10 -1.92 4.82 -4.71
CA GLY A 10 -2.58 3.65 -4.14
C GLY A 10 -4.09 3.67 -4.39
N GLY A 11 -4.78 2.60 -3.98
CA GLY A 11 -6.24 2.49 -4.17
C GLY A 11 -7.12 3.42 -3.29
N SER A 12 -6.53 4.27 -2.44
CA SER A 12 -7.30 5.20 -1.59
C SER A 12 -6.81 6.66 -1.66
N LYS A 13 -5.55 6.90 -2.03
CA LYS A 13 -4.99 8.23 -2.19
C LYS A 13 -3.90 8.23 -3.26
N THR A 14 -3.66 9.40 -3.84
CA THR A 14 -2.47 9.69 -4.65
C THR A 14 -1.69 10.80 -3.99
N VAL A 15 -0.38 10.61 -3.78
CA VAL A 15 0.52 11.60 -3.19
C VAL A 15 1.62 11.90 -4.21
N ALA A 16 1.89 13.19 -4.45
CA ALA A 16 2.98 13.65 -5.30
C ALA A 16 3.92 14.54 -4.48
N VAL A 17 5.23 14.37 -4.66
CA VAL A 17 6.26 15.13 -3.94
C VAL A 17 7.27 15.68 -4.95
N LEU A 18 7.48 17.00 -4.94
CA LEU A 18 8.57 17.63 -5.69
C LEU A 18 9.84 17.64 -4.84
N PHE A 19 10.96 17.31 -5.46
CA PHE A 19 12.26 17.26 -4.79
C PHE A 19 13.41 17.68 -5.70
N GLY A 20 14.50 18.14 -5.08
CA GLY A 20 15.76 18.46 -5.75
C GLY A 20 16.68 17.24 -5.89
N SER A 21 17.70 17.35 -6.76
CA SER A 21 18.68 16.26 -6.93
C SER A 21 19.50 15.99 -5.66
N ASP A 22 19.56 16.94 -4.73
CA ASP A 22 20.18 16.84 -3.40
C ASP A 22 19.32 16.08 -2.38
N GLY A 23 18.16 15.57 -2.77
CA GLY A 23 17.24 14.83 -1.90
C GLY A 23 16.31 15.72 -1.09
N LYS A 24 16.40 17.04 -1.21
CA LYS A 24 15.52 17.96 -0.49
C LYS A 24 14.11 17.95 -1.06
N LEU A 25 13.13 17.65 -0.21
CA LEU A 25 11.70 17.79 -0.53
C LEU A 25 11.31 19.29 -0.54
N LEU A 26 10.51 19.70 -1.51
CA LEU A 26 10.16 21.11 -1.77
C LEU A 26 8.67 21.39 -1.62
N SER A 27 7.83 20.45 -2.02
CA SER A 27 6.38 20.55 -1.88
C SER A 27 5.73 19.18 -2.00
N GLN A 28 4.46 19.11 -1.62
CA GLN A 28 3.64 17.92 -1.79
C GLN A 28 2.24 18.29 -2.28
N GLY A 29 1.55 17.31 -2.86
CA GLY A 29 0.16 17.43 -3.23
C GLY A 29 -0.56 16.09 -3.11
N ASN A 30 -1.87 16.17 -2.91
CA ASN A 30 -2.70 15.00 -2.61
C ASN A 30 -3.95 14.99 -3.49
N SER A 31 -4.37 13.79 -3.89
CA SER A 31 -5.63 13.55 -4.57
C SER A 31 -6.24 12.22 -4.11
N TYR A 32 -7.39 11.88 -4.69
CA TYR A 32 -8.04 10.58 -4.52
C TYR A 32 -7.14 9.44 -5.01
N GLY A 33 -7.43 8.21 -4.58
CA GLY A 33 -6.73 7.02 -5.03
C GLY A 33 -7.40 6.39 -6.24
N SER A 34 -6.67 5.55 -6.94
CA SER A 34 -7.20 4.78 -8.06
C SER A 34 -6.38 3.53 -8.29
N CYS A 35 -6.99 2.55 -8.96
CA CYS A 35 -6.30 1.48 -9.65
C CYS A 35 -6.90 1.40 -11.06
N PHE A 36 -6.09 1.66 -12.09
CA PHE A 36 -6.59 1.83 -13.46
C PHE A 36 -7.33 0.60 -14.00
N TYR A 37 -7.09 -0.60 -13.46
CA TYR A 37 -7.86 -1.80 -13.82
C TYR A 37 -9.33 -1.72 -13.46
N TYR A 38 -9.66 -1.08 -12.33
CA TYR A 38 -11.02 -0.99 -11.82
C TYR A 38 -11.68 0.32 -12.24
N ASP A 39 -10.93 1.42 -12.21
CA ASP A 39 -11.48 2.77 -12.39
C ASP A 39 -11.22 3.35 -13.79
N GLY A 40 -10.37 2.69 -14.59
CA GLY A 40 -9.94 3.17 -15.91
C GLY A 40 -8.69 4.06 -15.85
N VAL A 41 -7.96 4.09 -16.97
CA VAL A 41 -6.68 4.82 -17.11
C VAL A 41 -6.86 6.32 -16.92
N GLU A 42 -7.89 6.92 -17.53
CA GLU A 42 -8.13 8.37 -17.44
C GLU A 42 -8.38 8.83 -16.00
N HIS A 43 -9.16 8.08 -15.22
CA HIS A 43 -9.42 8.37 -13.82
C HIS A 43 -8.14 8.32 -12.98
N ALA A 44 -7.31 7.29 -13.21
CA ALA A 44 -6.03 7.16 -12.52
C ALA A 44 -5.07 8.32 -12.86
N LEU A 45 -4.97 8.70 -14.13
CA LEU A 45 -4.11 9.80 -14.58
C LEU A 45 -4.58 11.16 -14.05
N GLU A 46 -5.89 11.38 -13.96
CA GLU A 46 -6.43 12.62 -13.41
C GLU A 46 -6.10 12.77 -11.91
N ALA A 47 -6.13 11.67 -11.14
CA ALA A 47 -5.70 11.70 -9.75
C ALA A 47 -4.21 12.10 -9.61
N ILE A 48 -3.36 11.52 -10.46
CA ILE A 48 -1.92 11.85 -10.52
C ILE A 48 -1.72 13.31 -10.92
N ARG A 49 -2.45 13.79 -11.94
CA ARG A 49 -2.39 15.17 -12.41
C ARG A 49 -2.77 16.14 -11.29
N GLN A 50 -3.87 15.91 -10.59
CA GLN A 50 -4.32 16.78 -9.49
C GLN A 50 -3.31 16.84 -8.34
N ALA A 51 -2.80 15.70 -7.88
CA ALA A 51 -1.78 15.66 -6.82
C ALA A 51 -0.52 16.41 -7.27
N SER A 52 -0.09 16.22 -8.51
CA SER A 52 1.11 16.85 -9.05
C SER A 52 0.93 18.36 -9.25
N GLN A 53 -0.24 18.82 -9.69
CA GLN A 53 -0.56 20.24 -9.85
C GLN A 53 -0.56 20.98 -8.50
N GLN A 54 -1.06 20.34 -7.45
CA GLN A 54 -0.99 20.91 -6.10
C GLN A 54 0.47 21.10 -5.65
N ALA A 55 1.32 20.07 -5.83
CA ALA A 55 2.74 20.17 -5.50
C ALA A 55 3.42 21.29 -6.31
N GLN A 56 3.16 21.36 -7.61
CA GLN A 56 3.68 22.39 -8.50
C GLN A 56 3.28 23.80 -8.06
N ALA A 57 1.99 24.01 -7.78
CA ALA A 57 1.46 25.30 -7.34
C ALA A 57 2.08 25.76 -6.01
N GLN A 58 2.29 24.84 -5.07
CA GLN A 58 2.94 25.14 -3.79
C GLN A 58 4.42 25.55 -3.97
N ALA A 59 5.14 24.94 -4.93
CA ALA A 59 6.53 25.27 -5.22
C ALA A 59 6.71 26.49 -6.15
N GLY A 60 5.67 26.90 -6.87
CA GLY A 60 5.72 28.01 -7.83
C GLY A 60 6.54 27.69 -9.09
N VAL A 61 6.49 26.44 -9.57
CA VAL A 61 7.31 25.94 -10.69
C VAL A 61 6.42 25.56 -11.88
N THR A 62 7.00 25.28 -13.05
CA THR A 62 6.24 24.78 -14.22
C THR A 62 6.56 23.31 -14.52
N TRP A 63 5.80 22.67 -15.40
CA TRP A 63 6.05 21.28 -15.78
C TRP A 63 7.39 21.10 -16.49
N GLU A 64 7.83 22.13 -17.22
CA GLU A 64 9.12 22.17 -17.93
C GLU A 64 10.34 22.18 -16.99
N ASP A 65 10.14 22.52 -15.71
CA ASP A 65 11.19 22.45 -14.70
C ASP A 65 11.45 21.00 -14.22
N ILE A 66 10.48 20.10 -14.42
CA ILE A 66 10.55 18.71 -13.97
C ILE A 66 11.31 17.87 -14.99
N ARG A 67 12.45 17.30 -14.58
CA ARG A 67 13.30 16.47 -15.45
C ARG A 67 13.09 14.97 -15.27
N THR A 68 12.48 14.56 -14.16
CA THR A 68 12.22 13.14 -13.89
C THR A 68 10.90 12.99 -13.15
N VAL A 69 10.13 11.99 -13.55
CA VAL A 69 8.92 11.56 -12.84
C VAL A 69 9.10 10.09 -12.48
N ALA A 70 9.12 9.79 -11.20
CA ALA A 70 9.23 8.42 -10.68
C ALA A 70 7.96 8.08 -9.90
N GLY A 71 7.26 7.03 -10.29
CA GLY A 71 5.94 6.70 -9.73
C GLY A 71 5.79 5.24 -9.38
N GLY A 72 5.27 4.95 -8.19
CA GLY A 72 4.67 3.66 -7.86
C GLY A 72 3.17 3.74 -8.05
N ILE A 73 2.64 2.96 -8.99
CA ILE A 73 1.26 3.10 -9.47
C ILE A 73 0.49 1.80 -9.25
N ALA A 74 -0.61 1.87 -8.52
CA ALA A 74 -1.49 0.73 -8.28
C ALA A 74 -2.07 0.21 -9.60
N GLY A 75 -1.93 -1.11 -9.78
CA GLY A 75 -2.34 -1.81 -11.00
C GLY A 75 -1.21 -2.04 -12.00
N VAL A 76 -0.05 -1.39 -11.87
CA VAL A 76 1.09 -1.71 -12.74
C VAL A 76 1.72 -3.01 -12.28
N ASN A 77 1.36 -4.13 -12.91
CA ASN A 77 1.85 -5.46 -12.53
C ASN A 77 2.72 -6.09 -13.62
N TRP A 78 2.48 -5.72 -14.87
CA TRP A 78 3.12 -6.29 -16.06
C TRP A 78 3.91 -5.24 -16.85
N PRO A 79 4.93 -5.64 -17.62
CA PRO A 79 5.73 -4.71 -18.43
C PRO A 79 4.90 -3.84 -19.38
N GLU A 80 3.83 -4.39 -19.96
CA GLU A 80 2.95 -3.68 -20.88
C GLU A 80 2.20 -2.52 -20.20
N GLU A 81 1.89 -2.67 -18.91
CA GLU A 81 1.22 -1.63 -18.12
C GLU A 81 2.21 -0.57 -17.64
N GLU A 82 3.45 -0.97 -17.34
CA GLU A 82 4.54 -0.01 -17.11
C GLU A 82 4.72 0.87 -18.35
N VAL A 83 4.71 0.27 -19.55
CA VAL A 83 4.80 1.01 -20.82
C VAL A 83 3.58 1.90 -21.05
N LEU A 84 2.37 1.36 -20.86
CA LEU A 84 1.12 2.12 -21.03
C LEU A 84 1.12 3.37 -20.14
N ILE A 85 1.29 3.20 -18.83
CA ILE A 85 1.25 4.32 -17.89
C ILE A 85 2.44 5.25 -18.14
N SER A 86 3.63 4.73 -18.45
CA SER A 86 4.78 5.59 -18.75
C SER A 86 4.53 6.49 -19.97
N ASN A 87 3.91 5.98 -21.03
CA ASN A 87 3.56 6.78 -22.21
C ASN A 87 2.53 7.86 -21.88
N GLU A 88 1.51 7.54 -21.09
CA GLU A 88 0.51 8.50 -20.65
C GLU A 88 1.11 9.62 -19.78
N LEU A 89 2.01 9.27 -18.85
CA LEU A 89 2.76 10.27 -18.08
C LEU A 89 3.72 11.06 -18.99
N GLN A 90 4.32 10.45 -20.02
CA GLN A 90 5.17 11.15 -20.98
C GLN A 90 4.39 12.27 -21.69
N HIS A 91 3.11 12.06 -22.03
CA HIS A 91 2.26 13.09 -22.61
C HIS A 91 2.01 14.28 -21.66
N LEU A 92 2.03 14.05 -20.34
CA LEU A 92 1.85 15.09 -19.32
C LEU A 92 3.13 15.87 -19.02
N TRP A 93 4.29 15.22 -19.05
CA TRP A 93 5.58 15.82 -18.65
C TRP A 93 6.61 15.96 -19.78
N GLY A 94 6.19 15.81 -21.04
CA GLY A 94 6.97 16.22 -22.22
C GLY A 94 8.28 15.44 -22.37
N GLU A 95 9.42 16.07 -22.06
CA GLU A 95 10.75 15.47 -22.18
C GLU A 95 11.28 14.87 -20.86
N ALA A 96 10.48 14.89 -19.78
CA ALA A 96 10.89 14.32 -18.51
C ALA A 96 11.18 12.82 -18.65
N ARG A 97 12.22 12.33 -17.96
CA ARG A 97 12.46 10.90 -17.84
C ARG A 97 11.39 10.28 -16.95
N ILE A 98 10.59 9.36 -17.50
CA ILE A 98 9.54 8.67 -16.76
C ILE A 98 10.07 7.31 -16.26
N LYS A 99 9.84 7.00 -14.99
CA LYS A 99 10.02 5.66 -14.42
C LYS A 99 8.79 5.28 -13.62
N VAL A 100 8.05 4.30 -14.12
CA VAL A 100 6.89 3.73 -13.42
C VAL A 100 7.25 2.35 -12.89
N VAL A 101 6.75 2.03 -11.71
CA VAL A 101 6.82 0.72 -11.09
C VAL A 101 5.50 0.43 -10.38
N ASN A 102 5.32 -0.80 -9.90
CA ASN A 102 4.24 -1.12 -8.98
C ASN A 102 4.38 -0.34 -7.66
N ASP A 103 3.25 0.07 -7.09
CA ASP A 103 3.18 0.80 -5.80
C ASP A 103 3.88 0.05 -4.64
N CYS A 104 3.86 -1.28 -4.65
CA CYS A 104 4.54 -2.10 -3.64
C CYS A 104 6.07 -1.94 -3.67
N LEU A 105 6.67 -1.66 -4.83
CA LEU A 105 8.14 -1.53 -4.95
C LEU A 105 8.64 -0.22 -4.35
N ILE A 106 7.89 0.87 -4.48
CA ILE A 106 8.22 2.11 -3.76
C ILE A 106 7.93 1.95 -2.26
N ALA A 107 6.90 1.18 -1.88
CA ALA A 107 6.64 0.88 -0.47
C ALA A 107 7.80 0.09 0.18
N LEU A 108 8.42 -0.84 -0.56
CA LEU A 108 9.64 -1.51 -0.13
C LEU A 108 10.82 -0.52 0.04
N GLY A 109 11.05 0.33 -0.95
CA GLY A 109 12.13 1.33 -0.93
C GLY A 109 11.96 2.41 0.16
N ALA A 110 10.73 2.70 0.56
CA ALA A 110 10.43 3.57 1.70
C ALA A 110 10.77 2.90 3.05
N GLY A 111 10.65 1.57 3.14
CA GLY A 111 10.84 0.83 4.39
C GLY A 111 12.27 0.38 4.67
N THR A 112 13.08 0.12 3.64
CA THR A 112 14.47 -0.31 3.83
C THR A 112 15.37 -0.01 2.62
N ASN A 113 16.63 0.27 2.92
CA ASN A 113 17.70 0.40 1.93
C ASN A 113 18.52 -0.89 1.76
N LYS A 114 18.24 -1.97 2.53
CA LYS A 114 18.99 -3.23 2.41
C LYS A 114 18.80 -3.84 1.01
N PRO A 115 19.84 -4.42 0.40
CA PRO A 115 19.75 -5.00 -0.93
C PRO A 115 18.78 -6.20 -0.96
N ASN A 116 18.88 -7.09 0.03
CA ASN A 116 17.92 -8.17 0.24
C ASN A 116 16.80 -7.69 1.16
N ALA A 117 15.57 -7.71 0.67
CA ALA A 117 14.41 -7.31 1.45
C ALA A 117 13.11 -7.85 0.85
N ALA A 118 12.09 -7.99 1.66
CA ALA A 118 10.72 -8.28 1.23
C ALA A 118 9.76 -7.25 1.81
N VAL A 119 8.58 -7.14 1.22
CA VAL A 119 7.51 -6.26 1.71
C VAL A 119 6.19 -7.00 1.69
N LEU A 120 5.41 -6.82 2.76
CA LEU A 120 4.01 -7.20 2.86
C LEU A 120 3.19 -5.91 2.98
N CYS A 121 2.59 -5.50 1.86
CA CYS A 121 1.79 -4.29 1.79
C CYS A 121 0.31 -4.63 1.93
N ALA A 122 -0.30 -4.36 3.09
CA ALA A 122 -1.70 -4.60 3.36
C ALA A 122 -2.45 -3.27 3.59
N GLY A 123 -3.13 -2.80 2.55
CA GLY A 123 -3.96 -1.59 2.53
C GLY A 123 -5.37 -1.91 2.08
N THR A 124 -5.88 -1.21 1.06
CA THR A 124 -7.15 -1.57 0.41
C THR A 124 -7.09 -2.96 -0.24
N GLY A 125 -5.94 -3.31 -0.83
CA GLY A 125 -5.60 -4.64 -1.31
C GLY A 125 -4.37 -5.19 -0.59
N LEU A 126 -3.84 -6.30 -1.11
CA LEU A 126 -2.59 -6.90 -0.66
C LEU A 126 -1.60 -6.96 -1.83
N ASN A 127 -0.36 -6.57 -1.59
CA ASN A 127 0.77 -6.82 -2.50
C ASN A 127 1.97 -7.33 -1.71
N VAL A 128 2.75 -8.22 -2.34
CA VAL A 128 3.99 -8.75 -1.77
C VAL A 128 5.10 -8.66 -2.80
N ALA A 129 6.25 -8.13 -2.40
CA ALA A 129 7.44 -8.11 -3.24
C ALA A 129 8.66 -8.62 -2.47
N LEU A 130 9.59 -9.23 -3.20
CA LEU A 130 10.87 -9.70 -2.70
C LEU A 130 11.97 -9.19 -3.61
N ARG A 131 13.03 -8.67 -3.03
CA ARG A 131 14.26 -8.24 -3.69
C ARG A 131 15.40 -9.07 -3.12
N GLY A 132 16.13 -9.76 -3.99
CA GLY A 132 17.30 -10.57 -3.64
C GLY A 132 18.39 -10.49 -4.72
N SER A 133 19.44 -11.29 -4.57
CA SER A 133 20.54 -11.35 -5.55
C SER A 133 20.11 -11.76 -6.96
N GLY A 134 18.98 -12.45 -7.10
CA GLY A 134 18.37 -12.84 -8.38
C GLY A 134 17.49 -11.77 -9.03
N GLY A 135 17.29 -10.61 -8.39
CA GLY A 135 16.42 -9.53 -8.86
C GLY A 135 15.20 -9.30 -7.96
N ILE A 136 14.19 -8.62 -8.53
CA ILE A 136 12.92 -8.33 -7.89
C ILE A 136 11.86 -9.30 -8.39
N GLU A 137 11.11 -9.86 -7.46
CA GLU A 137 10.08 -10.86 -7.70
C GLU A 137 8.84 -10.49 -6.92
N VAL A 138 7.68 -10.65 -7.56
CA VAL A 138 6.48 -9.98 -7.06
C VAL A 138 5.24 -10.83 -7.18
N VAL A 139 4.46 -10.83 -6.10
CA VAL A 139 3.21 -11.55 -5.95
C VAL A 139 2.10 -10.50 -5.85
N TYR A 140 1.47 -10.26 -7.00
CA TYR A 140 0.41 -9.25 -7.18
C TYR A 140 -0.98 -9.88 -7.23
N GLY A 141 -2.00 -9.01 -7.27
CA GLY A 141 -3.43 -9.28 -7.22
C GLY A 141 -3.92 -10.65 -7.74
N SER A 142 -3.56 -11.07 -8.95
CA SER A 142 -4.05 -12.34 -9.54
C SER A 142 -3.58 -13.60 -8.81
N TYR A 143 -2.51 -13.54 -8.02
CA TYR A 143 -2.04 -14.63 -7.18
C TYR A 143 -2.71 -14.68 -5.81
N ILE A 144 -3.45 -13.63 -5.44
CA ILE A 144 -3.96 -13.40 -4.09
C ILE A 144 -5.47 -13.62 -4.08
N ASP A 145 -5.93 -14.52 -3.21
CA ASP A 145 -7.36 -14.78 -3.02
C ASP A 145 -8.12 -13.49 -2.69
N ARG A 146 -9.34 -13.38 -3.20
CA ARG A 146 -10.21 -12.22 -3.00
C ARG A 146 -10.38 -11.86 -1.52
N LEU A 147 -10.49 -12.86 -0.63
CA LEU A 147 -10.67 -12.66 0.80
C LEU A 147 -9.38 -12.26 1.54
N ASP A 148 -8.24 -12.28 0.86
CA ASP A 148 -6.94 -11.88 1.38
C ASP A 148 -6.51 -10.48 0.87
N GLN A 149 -7.34 -9.84 0.04
CA GLN A 149 -7.11 -8.51 -0.55
C GLN A 149 -7.28 -7.38 0.47
N GLY A 150 -6.45 -7.33 1.51
CA GLY A 150 -6.40 -6.20 2.44
C GLY A 150 -7.76 -5.89 3.08
N GLY A 151 -8.08 -4.59 3.14
CA GLY A 151 -9.35 -4.10 3.66
C GLY A 151 -10.56 -4.57 2.86
N ARG A 152 -10.44 -4.78 1.53
CA ARG A 152 -11.55 -5.33 0.73
C ARG A 152 -11.90 -6.73 1.20
N GLY A 153 -10.90 -7.62 1.32
CA GLY A 153 -11.10 -8.98 1.81
C GLY A 153 -11.63 -9.03 3.25
N LEU A 154 -11.10 -8.17 4.13
CA LEU A 154 -11.62 -8.05 5.50
C LEU A 154 -13.07 -7.56 5.55
N GLY A 155 -13.46 -6.59 4.72
CA GLY A 155 -14.84 -6.11 4.62
C GLY A 155 -15.81 -7.22 4.23
N GLU A 156 -15.41 -8.06 3.28
CA GLU A 156 -16.21 -9.22 2.86
C GLU A 156 -16.29 -10.29 3.95
N ARG A 157 -15.21 -10.56 4.69
CA ARG A 157 -15.23 -11.46 5.85
C ARG A 157 -16.16 -10.96 6.95
N ILE A 158 -16.20 -9.64 7.19
CA ILE A 158 -17.14 -9.01 8.14
C ILE A 158 -18.59 -9.21 7.68
N HIS A 159 -18.90 -9.01 6.39
CA HIS A 159 -20.23 -9.32 5.86
C HIS A 159 -20.60 -10.79 6.01
N GLN A 160 -19.67 -11.69 5.73
CA GLN A 160 -19.94 -13.12 5.88
C GLN A 160 -20.24 -13.48 7.34
N ALA A 161 -19.46 -12.97 8.29
CA ALA A 161 -19.71 -13.19 9.72
C ALA A 161 -21.05 -12.58 10.19
N LEU A 162 -21.43 -11.41 9.67
CA LEU A 162 -22.73 -10.81 9.91
C LEU A 162 -23.87 -11.75 9.49
N PHE A 163 -23.81 -12.30 8.27
CA PHE A 163 -24.83 -13.19 7.74
C PHE A 163 -24.83 -14.54 8.45
N ASP A 164 -23.65 -15.10 8.74
CA ASP A 164 -23.53 -16.36 9.47
C ASP A 164 -24.12 -16.25 10.89
N ALA A 165 -23.96 -15.10 11.57
CA ALA A 165 -24.57 -14.85 12.87
C ALA A 165 -26.10 -14.73 12.76
N GLU A 166 -26.62 -14.04 11.74
CA GLU A 166 -28.06 -13.88 11.49
C GLU A 166 -28.76 -15.23 11.30
N ILE A 167 -28.13 -16.15 10.56
CA ILE A 167 -28.71 -17.49 10.31
C ILE A 167 -28.31 -18.55 11.34
N GLY A 168 -27.53 -18.19 12.36
CA GLY A 168 -27.12 -19.07 13.45
C GLY A 168 -26.02 -20.09 13.11
N ARG A 169 -25.21 -19.85 12.06
CA ARG A 169 -24.01 -20.63 11.75
C ARG A 169 -22.86 -20.35 12.73
N ILE A 170 -22.80 -19.14 13.26
CA ILE A 170 -21.90 -18.75 14.35
C ILE A 170 -22.73 -18.13 15.50
N PRO A 171 -22.19 -18.05 16.73
CA PRO A 171 -22.83 -17.30 17.81
C PRO A 171 -23.06 -15.83 17.42
N GLN A 172 -24.01 -15.18 18.09
CA GLN A 172 -24.21 -13.73 17.94
C GLN A 172 -22.89 -12.98 18.25
N THR A 173 -22.55 -12.03 17.39
CA THR A 173 -21.32 -11.23 17.47
C THR A 173 -21.65 -9.76 17.68
N ARG A 174 -20.77 -9.05 18.38
CA ARG A 174 -20.85 -7.60 18.55
C ARG A 174 -20.61 -6.84 17.24
N LEU A 175 -20.06 -7.51 16.22
CA LEU A 175 -19.97 -6.99 14.85
C LEU A 175 -21.34 -6.58 14.31
N THR A 176 -22.41 -7.32 14.64
CA THR A 176 -23.76 -7.04 14.11
C THR A 176 -24.21 -5.61 14.39
N GLY A 177 -24.14 -5.17 15.64
CA GLY A 177 -24.53 -3.81 16.02
C GLY A 177 -23.65 -2.74 15.35
N LYS A 178 -22.33 -2.93 15.37
CA LYS A 178 -21.36 -1.99 14.81
C LYS A 178 -21.48 -1.86 13.28
N VAL A 179 -21.76 -2.95 12.56
CA VAL A 179 -21.96 -2.93 11.11
C VAL A 179 -23.27 -2.23 10.74
N LEU A 180 -24.35 -2.46 11.49
CA LEU A 180 -25.61 -1.76 11.29
C LEU A 180 -25.48 -0.25 11.53
N GLU A 181 -24.78 0.14 12.60
CA GLU A 181 -24.45 1.54 12.88
C GLU A 181 -23.60 2.14 11.76
N PHE A 182 -22.56 1.43 11.32
CA PHE A 182 -21.67 1.88 10.24
C PHE A 182 -22.42 2.18 8.94
N TYR A 183 -23.38 1.34 8.56
CA TYR A 183 -24.20 1.53 7.36
C TYR A 183 -25.44 2.41 7.58
N GLU A 184 -25.72 2.81 8.82
CA GLU A 184 -26.95 3.51 9.23
C GLU A 184 -28.22 2.71 8.88
N LEU A 185 -28.18 1.40 9.09
CA LEU A 185 -29.26 0.46 8.80
C LEU A 185 -29.84 -0.13 10.09
N LYS A 186 -31.05 -0.67 10.01
CA LYS A 186 -31.78 -1.18 11.19
C LYS A 186 -31.81 -2.70 11.30
N SER A 187 -31.41 -3.43 10.27
CA SER A 187 -31.44 -4.90 10.27
C SER A 187 -30.43 -5.51 9.31
N VAL A 188 -29.99 -6.73 9.62
CA VAL A 188 -29.08 -7.50 8.76
C VAL A 188 -29.73 -7.82 7.41
N VAL A 189 -31.04 -8.06 7.40
CA VAL A 189 -31.82 -8.25 6.17
C VAL A 189 -31.69 -7.06 5.23
N GLN A 190 -31.63 -5.83 5.75
CA GLN A 190 -31.44 -4.65 4.92
C GLN A 190 -30.03 -4.61 4.31
N VAL A 191 -28.99 -4.98 5.09
CA VAL A 191 -27.63 -5.12 4.56
C VAL A 191 -27.59 -6.16 3.42
N LEU A 192 -28.22 -7.32 3.62
CA LEU A 192 -28.31 -8.37 2.60
C LEU A 192 -29.03 -7.91 1.32
N TYR A 193 -30.07 -7.07 1.47
CA TYR A 193 -30.82 -6.54 0.34
C TYR A 193 -30.05 -5.47 -0.45
N ASP A 194 -29.36 -4.57 0.26
CA ASP A 194 -28.69 -3.40 -0.31
C ASP A 194 -27.30 -3.73 -0.88
N LEU A 195 -26.57 -4.70 -0.31
CA LEU A 195 -25.24 -5.12 -0.74
C LEU A 195 -25.15 -5.50 -2.23
N PRO A 196 -25.93 -6.46 -2.77
CA PRO A 196 -25.85 -6.84 -4.18
C PRO A 196 -26.39 -5.77 -5.14
N ARG A 197 -27.00 -4.70 -4.63
CA ARG A 197 -27.58 -3.59 -5.40
C ARG A 197 -26.70 -2.35 -5.39
N ASP A 198 -25.54 -2.41 -4.74
CA ASP A 198 -24.64 -1.28 -4.55
C ASP A 198 -25.33 -0.07 -3.91
N ARG A 199 -26.17 -0.33 -2.88
CA ARG A 199 -26.95 0.69 -2.16
C ARG A 199 -26.40 1.01 -0.77
N LEU A 200 -25.30 0.38 -0.37
CA LEU A 200 -24.65 0.66 0.91
C LEU A 200 -23.96 2.03 0.85
N LYS A 201 -24.17 2.85 1.87
CA LYS A 201 -23.65 4.24 1.93
C LYS A 201 -22.12 4.35 1.96
N ARG A 202 -21.44 3.28 2.41
CA ARG A 202 -20.02 3.27 2.71
C ARG A 202 -19.38 2.01 2.16
N SER A 203 -18.09 2.05 1.87
CA SER A 203 -17.39 0.89 1.34
C SER A 203 -17.12 -0.13 2.45
N PRO A 204 -17.23 -1.45 2.18
CA PRO A 204 -16.91 -2.49 3.16
C PRO A 204 -15.46 -2.43 3.65
N LYS A 205 -14.53 -1.96 2.82
CA LYS A 205 -13.11 -1.82 3.18
C LYS A 205 -12.88 -0.86 4.34
N ASP A 206 -13.81 0.07 4.57
CA ASP A 206 -13.70 1.08 5.60
C ASP A 206 -14.20 0.59 6.97
N MET A 207 -14.70 -0.66 7.08
CA MET A 207 -15.11 -1.28 8.35
C MET A 207 -13.97 -1.92 9.16
N THR A 208 -12.76 -1.97 8.60
CA THR A 208 -11.62 -2.69 9.20
C THR A 208 -11.25 -2.22 10.61
N TYR A 209 -11.48 -0.94 10.93
CA TYR A 209 -11.25 -0.42 12.28
C TYR A 209 -12.20 -1.03 13.32
N LEU A 210 -13.47 -1.28 12.95
CA LEU A 210 -14.45 -1.92 13.84
C LEU A 210 -14.03 -3.34 14.19
N LEU A 211 -13.47 -4.03 13.20
CA LEU A 211 -12.98 -5.39 13.36
C LEU A 211 -11.80 -5.44 14.35
N PHE A 212 -10.86 -4.50 14.24
CA PHE A 212 -9.72 -4.40 15.16
C PHE A 212 -10.13 -3.98 16.58
N GLU A 213 -11.05 -3.02 16.72
CA GLU A 213 -11.63 -2.63 18.02
C GLU A 213 -12.25 -3.86 18.72
N LEU A 214 -13.12 -4.59 18.03
CA LEU A 214 -13.82 -5.73 18.62
C LEU A 214 -12.91 -6.92 18.91
N ALA A 215 -11.87 -7.14 18.09
CA ALA A 215 -10.87 -8.17 18.38
C ALA A 215 -10.11 -7.89 19.68
N ASN A 216 -9.74 -6.62 19.94
CA ASN A 216 -9.12 -6.22 21.20
C ASN A 216 -10.06 -6.36 22.41
N GLU A 217 -11.36 -6.18 22.19
CA GLU A 217 -12.39 -6.36 23.22
C GLU A 217 -12.81 -7.84 23.40
N GLY A 218 -12.18 -8.77 22.68
CA GLY A 218 -12.39 -10.21 22.85
C GLY A 218 -13.63 -10.76 22.14
N ASP A 219 -14.18 -10.08 21.13
CA ASP A 219 -15.23 -10.66 20.29
C ASP A 219 -14.67 -11.87 19.51
N PRO A 220 -15.23 -13.09 19.67
CA PRO A 220 -14.65 -14.30 19.07
C PRO A 220 -14.64 -14.29 17.54
N ALA A 221 -15.68 -13.72 16.91
CA ALA A 221 -15.77 -13.67 15.45
C ALA A 221 -14.73 -12.68 14.90
N ALA A 222 -14.60 -11.51 15.54
CA ALA A 222 -13.58 -10.53 15.17
C ALA A 222 -12.15 -11.11 15.31
N TYR A 223 -11.87 -11.78 16.43
CA TYR A 223 -10.59 -12.46 16.65
C TYR A 223 -10.27 -13.50 15.57
N GLU A 224 -11.24 -14.37 15.23
CA GLU A 224 -11.03 -15.40 14.22
C GLU A 224 -10.80 -14.79 12.83
N ILE A 225 -11.55 -13.76 12.44
CA ILE A 225 -11.36 -13.08 11.16
C ILE A 225 -9.95 -12.48 11.07
N VAL A 226 -9.51 -11.73 12.09
CA VAL A 226 -8.19 -11.09 12.09
C VAL A 226 -7.08 -12.14 12.07
N SER A 227 -7.19 -13.17 12.91
CA SER A 227 -6.14 -14.19 13.04
C SER A 227 -6.03 -15.05 11.78
N SER A 228 -7.15 -15.47 11.18
CA SER A 228 -7.15 -16.25 9.93
C SER A 228 -6.69 -15.41 8.74
N PHE A 229 -7.09 -14.15 8.65
CA PHE A 229 -6.58 -13.22 7.64
C PHE A 229 -5.06 -13.05 7.77
N ALA A 230 -4.55 -12.81 8.98
CA ALA A 230 -3.12 -12.66 9.23
C ALA A 230 -2.32 -13.91 8.81
N ARG A 231 -2.80 -15.12 9.13
CA ARG A 231 -2.19 -16.38 8.68
C ARG A 231 -2.19 -16.50 7.15
N ASN A 232 -3.32 -16.21 6.53
CA ASN A 232 -3.47 -16.31 5.07
C ASN A 232 -2.53 -15.34 4.34
N ILE A 233 -2.52 -14.06 4.72
CA ILE A 233 -1.67 -13.07 4.03
C ILE A 233 -0.17 -13.36 4.23
N SER A 234 0.19 -13.98 5.36
CA SER A 234 1.58 -14.39 5.63
C SER A 234 2.03 -15.49 4.69
N SER A 235 1.10 -16.37 4.27
CA SER A 235 1.43 -17.49 3.38
C SER A 235 2.06 -17.04 2.05
N TYR A 236 1.61 -15.90 1.50
CA TYR A 236 2.16 -15.35 0.25
C TYR A 236 3.61 -14.92 0.39
N ILE A 237 3.95 -14.17 1.45
CA ILE A 237 5.32 -13.73 1.68
C ILE A 237 6.23 -14.90 2.08
N THR A 238 5.75 -15.84 2.89
CA THR A 238 6.53 -17.02 3.26
C THR A 238 6.79 -17.96 2.09
N ALA A 239 5.81 -18.11 1.18
CA ALA A 239 6.00 -18.87 -0.06
C ALA A 239 7.05 -18.22 -0.96
N GLY A 240 7.02 -16.88 -1.06
CA GLY A 240 8.07 -16.11 -1.73
C GLY A 240 9.45 -16.34 -1.10
N ILE A 241 9.57 -16.16 0.21
CA ILE A 241 10.82 -16.37 0.96
C ILE A 241 11.40 -17.76 0.68
N ALA A 242 10.55 -18.80 0.73
CA ALA A 242 10.97 -20.17 0.49
C ALA A 242 11.41 -20.41 -0.97
N LYS A 243 10.66 -19.89 -1.94
CA LYS A 243 10.96 -20.00 -3.38
C LYS A 243 12.29 -19.36 -3.75
N TYR A 244 12.65 -18.25 -3.10
CA TYR A 244 13.87 -17.49 -3.38
C TYR A 244 15.07 -17.85 -2.49
N GLY A 245 14.93 -18.85 -1.61
CA GLY A 245 16.05 -19.32 -0.79
C GLY A 245 16.49 -18.30 0.28
N LEU A 246 15.58 -17.46 0.77
CA LEU A 246 15.89 -16.41 1.74
C LEU A 246 15.83 -16.86 3.21
N GLN A 247 15.43 -18.11 3.48
CA GLN A 247 15.18 -18.64 4.84
C GLN A 247 16.35 -18.43 5.81
N GLU A 248 17.58 -18.62 5.34
CA GLU A 248 18.80 -18.55 6.16
C GLU A 248 19.56 -17.22 6.04
N THR A 249 19.01 -16.27 5.27
CA THR A 249 19.62 -14.98 4.96
C THR A 249 19.19 -13.93 6.00
N ASP A 250 20.07 -12.98 6.30
CA ASP A 250 19.67 -11.71 6.92
C ASP A 250 19.07 -10.80 5.84
N PHE A 251 17.79 -10.49 5.98
CA PHE A 251 17.06 -9.56 5.13
C PHE A 251 15.95 -8.89 5.92
N ASP A 252 15.49 -7.74 5.45
CA ASP A 252 14.38 -7.04 6.06
C ASP A 252 13.05 -7.50 5.47
N VAL A 253 12.02 -7.64 6.30
CA VAL A 253 10.62 -7.77 5.88
C VAL A 253 9.88 -6.53 6.31
N VAL A 254 9.53 -5.68 5.35
CA VAL A 254 8.81 -4.43 5.56
C VAL A 254 7.31 -4.70 5.66
N LEU A 255 6.69 -4.33 6.78
CA LEU A 255 5.23 -4.30 6.95
C LEU A 255 4.72 -2.89 6.64
N THR A 256 3.83 -2.77 5.65
CA THR A 256 3.36 -1.46 5.15
C THR A 256 1.91 -1.50 4.66
N GLY A 257 1.32 -0.35 4.32
CA GLY A 257 -0.13 -0.22 4.07
C GLY A 257 -0.96 0.08 5.33
N GLY A 258 -2.20 0.50 5.12
CA GLY A 258 -3.09 1.05 6.16
C GLY A 258 -3.41 0.08 7.30
N LEU A 259 -3.46 -1.23 7.04
CA LEU A 259 -3.75 -2.22 8.09
C LEU A 259 -2.59 -2.33 9.08
N PHE A 260 -1.34 -2.32 8.61
CA PHE A 260 -0.17 -2.34 9.50
C PHE A 260 0.09 -0.99 10.18
N LYS A 261 -0.39 0.14 9.64
CA LYS A 261 -0.34 1.44 10.35
C LYS A 261 -1.09 1.43 11.68
N THR A 262 -2.14 0.60 11.79
CA THR A 262 -2.90 0.48 13.04
C THR A 262 -2.09 -0.16 14.18
N ARG A 263 -0.95 -0.80 13.85
CA ARG A 263 -0.11 -1.57 14.79
C ARG A 263 -0.91 -2.59 15.62
N HIS A 264 -2.01 -3.11 15.07
CA HIS A 264 -2.87 -4.05 15.78
C HIS A 264 -2.10 -5.33 16.17
N PRO A 265 -1.96 -5.65 17.49
CA PRO A 265 -1.07 -6.72 17.94
C PRO A 265 -1.38 -8.07 17.31
N LEU A 266 -2.66 -8.48 17.29
CA LEU A 266 -3.05 -9.79 16.74
C LEU A 266 -2.67 -9.94 15.25
N LEU A 267 -2.80 -8.88 14.46
CA LEU A 267 -2.45 -8.93 13.03
C LEU A 267 -0.93 -9.00 12.89
N ARG A 268 -0.23 -8.09 13.57
CA ARG A 268 1.23 -7.95 13.45
C ARG A 268 1.96 -9.17 13.99
N GLU A 269 1.64 -9.62 15.20
CA GLU A 269 2.33 -10.73 15.87
C GLU A 269 2.08 -12.07 15.19
N THR A 270 0.87 -12.28 14.65
CA THR A 270 0.59 -13.48 13.83
C THR A 270 1.47 -13.47 12.58
N VAL A 271 1.54 -12.34 11.86
CA VAL A 271 2.40 -12.20 10.67
C VAL A 271 3.86 -12.43 10.99
N VAL A 272 4.38 -11.80 12.06
CA VAL A 272 5.75 -11.99 12.54
C VAL A 272 6.03 -13.47 12.83
N SER A 273 5.12 -14.12 13.56
CA SER A 273 5.27 -15.52 13.95
C SER A 273 5.30 -16.45 12.75
N GLU A 274 4.41 -16.25 11.77
CA GLU A 274 4.40 -17.07 10.54
C GLU A 274 5.67 -16.86 9.70
N ILE A 275 6.18 -15.63 9.62
CA ILE A 275 7.44 -15.35 8.92
C ILE A 275 8.63 -16.01 9.63
N HIS A 276 8.76 -15.83 10.95
CA HIS A 276 9.90 -16.35 11.72
C HIS A 276 9.94 -17.87 11.82
N ARG A 277 8.81 -18.56 11.62
CA ARG A 277 8.80 -20.03 11.47
C ARG A 277 9.59 -20.52 10.26
N ILE A 278 9.69 -19.71 9.20
CA ILE A 278 10.35 -20.09 7.94
C ILE A 278 11.67 -19.34 7.75
N ALA A 279 11.77 -18.10 8.22
CA ALA A 279 12.96 -17.27 8.15
C ALA A 279 13.28 -16.66 9.52
N PRO A 280 13.88 -17.41 10.46
CA PRO A 280 14.12 -16.96 11.83
C PRO A 280 15.11 -15.80 11.94
N ARG A 281 15.88 -15.53 10.87
CA ARG A 281 16.85 -14.42 10.80
C ARG A 281 16.27 -13.15 10.17
N ALA A 282 15.07 -13.21 9.60
CA ALA A 282 14.42 -12.06 9.00
C ALA A 282 14.15 -10.95 10.03
N GLN A 283 14.54 -9.73 9.70
CA GLN A 283 14.26 -8.57 10.53
C GLN A 283 12.93 -7.96 10.12
N ILE A 284 11.94 -7.97 11.02
CA ILE A 284 10.62 -7.41 10.71
C ILE A 284 10.64 -5.91 10.98
N VAL A 285 10.50 -5.11 9.92
CA VAL A 285 10.57 -3.66 9.96
C VAL A 285 9.19 -3.09 9.69
N ASP A 286 8.64 -2.27 10.59
CA ASP A 286 7.45 -1.48 10.27
C ASP A 286 7.89 -0.30 9.40
N ALA A 287 7.19 -0.06 8.28
CA ALA A 287 7.51 1.07 7.42
C ALA A 287 7.37 2.39 8.19
N TRP A 288 8.49 3.12 8.32
CA TRP A 288 8.53 4.42 9.01
C TRP A 288 8.03 5.57 8.13
N TYR A 289 8.21 5.48 6.81
CA TYR A 289 7.80 6.53 5.86
C TYR A 289 6.68 6.08 4.92
N GLU A 290 5.86 7.03 4.46
CA GLU A 290 4.88 6.83 3.40
C GLU A 290 5.56 6.35 2.09
N PRO A 291 4.90 5.51 1.27
CA PRO A 291 5.51 4.95 0.06
C PRO A 291 6.04 5.99 -0.94
N VAL A 292 5.47 7.19 -0.97
CA VAL A 292 5.96 8.30 -1.81
C VAL A 292 7.43 8.66 -1.55
N VAL A 293 7.95 8.43 -0.33
CA VAL A 293 9.39 8.59 -0.03
C VAL A 293 10.22 7.57 -0.81
N GLY A 294 9.71 6.36 -1.02
CA GLY A 294 10.32 5.37 -1.89
C GLY A 294 10.28 5.79 -3.38
N ALA A 295 9.26 6.53 -3.81
CA ALA A 295 9.20 7.10 -5.16
C ALA A 295 10.26 8.22 -5.33
N VAL A 296 10.49 9.04 -4.30
CA VAL A 296 11.60 10.01 -4.27
C VAL A 296 12.95 9.28 -4.39
N LYS A 297 13.18 8.24 -3.59
CA LYS A 297 14.39 7.41 -3.67
C LYS A 297 14.55 6.76 -5.06
N LEU A 298 13.48 6.27 -5.66
CA LEU A 298 13.49 5.72 -7.01
C LEU A 298 13.94 6.77 -8.05
N GLY A 299 13.40 7.99 -7.96
CA GLY A 299 13.79 9.09 -8.84
C GLY A 299 15.25 9.52 -8.65
N LEU A 300 15.70 9.67 -7.39
CA LEU A 300 17.10 9.97 -7.06
C LEU A 300 18.06 8.90 -7.60
N GLY A 301 17.72 7.62 -7.47
CA GLY A 301 18.54 6.51 -7.99
C GLY A 301 18.80 6.60 -9.50
N GLY A 302 17.92 7.27 -10.26
CA GLY A 302 18.13 7.52 -11.69
C GLY A 302 19.13 8.63 -12.02
N LEU A 303 19.55 9.42 -11.02
CA LEU A 303 20.43 10.59 -11.17
C LEU A 303 21.89 10.30 -10.84
N TYR A 304 22.14 9.30 -10.00
CA TYR A 304 23.48 8.91 -9.56
C TYR A 304 23.98 7.71 -10.34
N ALA A 305 25.26 7.70 -10.72
CA ALA A 305 25.89 6.58 -11.45
C ALA A 305 26.08 5.30 -10.60
N GLY A 306 25.73 5.35 -9.31
CA GLY A 306 25.86 4.27 -8.34
C GLY A 306 24.78 4.38 -7.25
N SER A 307 25.11 4.03 -6.00
CA SER A 307 24.19 4.24 -4.88
C SER A 307 23.94 5.73 -4.62
N ILE A 308 22.74 6.06 -4.16
CA ILE A 308 22.41 7.41 -3.68
C ILE A 308 23.34 7.74 -2.50
N PRO A 309 24.01 8.91 -2.49
CA PRO A 309 24.85 9.32 -1.36
C PRO A 309 24.06 9.31 -0.04
N GLU A 310 24.71 8.93 1.05
CA GLU A 310 24.08 8.85 2.37
C GLU A 310 23.53 10.21 2.83
N GLU A 311 24.25 11.30 2.56
CA GLU A 311 23.81 12.67 2.86
C GLU A 311 22.51 13.06 2.12
N VAL A 312 22.33 12.58 0.89
CA VAL A 312 21.13 12.81 0.07
C VAL A 312 19.95 12.01 0.61
N LEU A 313 20.19 10.78 1.07
CA LEU A 313 19.17 9.97 1.74
C LEU A 313 18.73 10.61 3.06
N LEU A 314 19.68 11.09 3.86
CA LEU A 314 19.39 11.79 5.10
C LEU A 314 18.57 13.07 4.87
N GLN A 315 18.92 13.84 3.83
CA GLN A 315 18.15 15.03 3.43
C GLN A 315 16.70 14.68 3.04
N CYS A 316 16.52 13.54 2.35
CA CYS A 316 15.20 13.03 1.99
C CYS A 316 14.38 12.64 3.22
N GLU A 317 14.99 11.96 4.18
CA GLU A 317 14.36 11.53 5.44
C GLU A 317 13.97 12.72 6.32
N GLN A 318 14.85 13.71 6.48
CA GLN A 318 14.55 14.97 7.17
C GLN A 318 13.39 15.73 6.48
N GLY A 319 13.39 15.77 5.15
CA GLY A 319 12.28 16.31 4.39
C GLY A 319 10.99 15.55 4.64
N ALA A 320 11.04 14.22 4.63
CA ALA A 320 9.86 13.39 4.89
C ALA A 320 9.24 13.68 6.27
N ASP A 321 10.05 13.86 7.30
CA ASP A 321 9.58 14.29 8.62
C ASP A 321 8.91 15.67 8.58
N GLN A 322 9.54 16.65 7.90
CA GLN A 322 9.00 18.00 7.77
C GLN A 322 7.65 18.07 7.04
N TYR A 323 7.45 17.22 6.02
CA TYR A 323 6.22 17.18 5.23
C TYR A 323 5.17 16.20 5.80
N GLY A 324 5.39 15.63 6.99
CA GLY A 324 4.43 14.73 7.63
C GLY A 324 4.27 13.39 6.89
N LEU A 325 5.34 12.93 6.24
CA LEU A 325 5.39 11.65 5.54
C LEU A 325 5.91 10.52 6.44
N ALA A 326 6.17 10.79 7.72
CA ALA A 326 6.42 9.77 8.73
C ALA A 326 5.10 9.10 9.17
N ARG A 327 5.15 7.79 9.40
CA ARG A 327 4.05 6.92 9.80
C ARG A 327 4.07 6.77 11.32
N VAL A 328 3.67 7.84 12.01
CA VAL A 328 3.42 7.84 13.46
C VAL A 328 2.11 7.15 13.80
#